data_AF-A0A550BRS4-F1
#
_entry.id   AF-A0A550BRS4-F1
#
_cell.length_a   1.000
_cell.length_b   1.000
_cell.length_c   1.000
_cell.angle_alpha   90.00
_cell.angle_beta   90.00
_cell.angle_gamma   90.00
#
_symmetry.space_group_name_H-M   'P 1'
#
loop_
_entity.id
_entity.type
_entity.pdbx_description
1 polymer ?
#
loop_
_entity_poly.entity_id
_entity_poly.type
_entity_poly.pdbx_seq_one_letter_code
_entity_poly.pdbx_strand_id
1 'polypeptide(L)'
;FTRFLNHSCEPNIRPVAVYVDAQRISTPLIAFFALRDIQPGEELCISYSGSYKPILVSQSTADETAGNDHFTTAFVCLCGAETCRSRRL
;
A
#
# COMPACT_ATOMS: atom_id res chain seq x y z
N PHE A 1 -5.73 -2.16 15.44
CA PHE A 1 -5.98 -0.80 14.90
C PHE A 1 -5.62 -0.70 13.41
N THR A 2 -4.62 -1.44 12.91
CA THR A 2 -4.19 -1.42 11.50
C THR A 2 -5.27 -1.71 10.46
N ARG A 3 -6.32 -2.47 10.81
CA ARG A 3 -7.50 -2.72 9.96
C ARG A 3 -8.34 -1.48 9.62
N PHE A 4 -8.04 -0.33 10.21
CA PHE A 4 -8.73 0.94 9.97
C PHE A 4 -7.92 1.90 9.08
N LEU A 5 -6.74 1.49 8.60
CA LEU A 5 -5.96 2.29 7.66
C LEU A 5 -6.65 2.26 6.29
N ASN A 6 -7.08 3.42 5.81
CA ASN A 6 -7.74 3.53 4.52
C ASN A 6 -6.75 3.49 3.35
N HIS A 7 -7.31 3.34 2.15
CA HIS A 7 -6.54 3.46 0.93
C HIS A 7 -6.30 4.92 0.54
N SER A 8 -5.09 5.24 0.08
CA SER A 8 -4.82 6.38 -0.78
C SER A 8 -3.99 6.00 -2.00
N CYS A 9 -4.28 6.61 -3.15
CA CYS A 9 -3.43 6.55 -4.34
C CYS A 9 -2.09 7.28 -4.13
N GLU A 10 -2.04 8.18 -3.14
CA GLU A 10 -0.86 8.91 -2.65
C GLU A 10 -0.71 8.63 -1.14
N PRO A 11 -0.31 7.40 -0.76
CA PRO A 11 -0.20 7.02 0.65
C PRO A 11 0.96 7.74 1.33
N ASN A 12 0.85 7.91 2.65
CA ASN A 12 1.90 8.51 3.49
C ASN A 12 2.61 7.47 4.39
N ILE A 13 2.10 6.24 4.46
CA ILE A 13 2.75 5.10 5.11
C ILE A 13 2.79 3.88 4.18
N ARG A 14 3.75 2.98 4.39
CA ARG A 14 3.85 1.69 3.67
C ARG A 14 4.00 0.50 4.62
N PRO A 15 3.33 -0.64 4.37
CA PRO A 15 3.63 -1.89 5.01
C PRO A 15 4.97 -2.45 4.52
N VAL A 16 5.76 -2.99 5.43
CA VAL A 16 7.05 -3.60 5.17
C VAL A 16 7.12 -4.91 5.94
N ALA A 17 7.57 -5.96 5.27
CA ALA A 17 7.88 -7.24 5.91
C ALA A 17 9.15 -7.08 6.76
N VAL A 18 9.04 -7.38 8.05
CA VAL A 18 10.14 -7.33 9.01
C VAL A 18 10.31 -8.70 9.66
N TYR A 19 11.57 -9.09 9.85
CA TYR A 19 11.99 -10.33 10.47
C TYR A 19 12.87 -9.98 11.67
N VAL A 20 12.35 -10.18 12.88
CA VAL A 20 13.12 -10.00 14.12
C VAL A 20 13.46 -11.38 14.68
N ASP A 21 12.43 -12.20 14.94
CA ASP A 21 12.54 -13.57 15.47
C ASP A 21 11.69 -14.57 14.65
N ALA A 22 11.68 -14.43 13.32
CA ALA A 22 10.78 -15.21 12.48
C ALA A 22 11.23 -16.67 12.35
N GLN A 23 10.41 -17.62 12.81
CA GLN A 23 10.65 -19.05 12.58
C GLN A 23 10.57 -19.45 11.10
N ARG A 24 9.80 -18.71 10.30
CA ARG A 24 9.62 -18.96 8.86
C ARG A 24 9.58 -17.66 8.08
N ILE A 25 10.35 -17.61 6.99
CA ILE A 25 10.40 -16.46 6.05
C ILE A 25 9.03 -16.22 5.39
N SER A 26 8.20 -17.24 5.26
CA SER A 26 6.86 -17.13 4.65
C SER A 26 5.84 -16.38 5.51
N THR A 27 6.15 -16.08 6.77
CA THR A 27 5.24 -15.41 7.71
C THR A 27 5.93 -14.21 8.37
N PRO A 28 6.21 -13.14 7.61
CA PRO A 28 6.81 -11.93 8.17
C PRO A 28 5.88 -11.20 9.13
N LEU A 29 6.45 -10.42 10.03
CA LEU A 29 5.71 -9.36 10.72
C LEU A 29 5.51 -8.20 9.75
N ILE A 30 4.33 -7.58 9.75
CA ILE A 30 4.05 -6.39 8.95
C ILE A 30 4.20 -5.16 9.84
N ALA A 31 5.22 -4.36 9.54
CA ALA A 31 5.44 -3.06 10.17
C ALA A 31 5.10 -1.94 9.18
N PHE A 32 4.60 -0.82 9.69
CA PHE A 32 4.24 0.34 8.87
C PHE A 32 5.27 1.44 9.06
N PHE A 33 5.81 1.94 7.95
CA PHE A 33 6.82 3.01 7.96
C PHE A 33 6.29 4.23 7.23
N ALA A 34 6.57 5.41 7.77
CA ALA A 34 6.29 6.68 7.12
C ALA A 34 7.12 6.83 5.83
N LEU A 35 6.49 7.35 4.78
CA LEU A 35 7.13 7.67 3.49
C LEU A 35 7.67 9.11 3.45
N ARG A 36 7.16 9.96 4.34
CA ARG A 36 7.52 11.36 4.56
C ARG A 36 7.12 11.76 5.98
N ASP A 37 7.50 12.96 6.41
CA ASP A 37 6.97 13.52 7.64
C ASP A 37 5.44 13.68 7.55
N ILE A 38 4.75 13.31 8.63
CA ILE A 38 3.29 13.31 8.74
C ILE A 38 2.91 14.31 9.82
N GLN A 39 2.03 15.25 9.49
CA GLN A 39 1.60 16.28 10.42
C GLN A 39 0.49 15.77 11.36
N PRO A 40 0.36 16.34 12.59
CA PRO A 40 -0.74 15.98 13.47
C PRO A 40 -2.11 16.20 12.83
N GLY A 41 -2.99 15.21 12.94
CA GLY A 41 -4.33 15.23 12.36
C GLY A 41 -4.42 14.77 10.90
N GLU A 42 -3.30 14.50 10.25
CA GLU A 42 -3.28 13.89 8.91
C GLU A 42 -3.71 12.41 8.99
N GLU A 43 -4.58 11.97 8.08
CA GLU A 43 -5.01 10.58 8.00
C GLU A 43 -3.86 9.67 7.54
N LEU A 44 -3.67 8.52 8.21
CA LEU A 44 -2.69 7.51 7.80
C LEU A 44 -3.30 6.59 6.74
N CYS A 45 -2.70 6.59 5.55
CA CYS A 45 -3.22 5.84 4.39
C CYS A 45 -2.15 4.94 3.77
N ILE A 46 -2.58 3.77 3.29
CA ILE A 46 -1.75 2.78 2.57
C ILE A 46 -2.22 2.59 1.13
N SER A 47 -1.38 2.04 0.26
CA SER A 47 -1.83 1.52 -1.03
C SER A 47 -2.29 0.07 -0.89
N TYR A 48 -3.57 -0.19 -1.15
CA TYR A 48 -4.13 -1.55 -1.14
C TYR A 48 -3.63 -2.39 -2.32
N SER A 49 -3.20 -1.76 -3.41
CA SER A 49 -2.62 -2.46 -4.57
C SER A 49 -1.20 -2.96 -4.32
N GLY A 50 -0.57 -2.61 -3.19
CA GLY A 50 0.81 -2.99 -2.89
C GLY A 50 1.87 -2.28 -3.76
N SER A 51 1.47 -1.34 -4.62
CA SER A 51 2.38 -0.66 -5.55
C SER A 51 3.14 0.47 -4.82
N TYR A 52 4.30 0.15 -4.26
CA TYR A 52 5.21 1.14 -3.65
C TYR A 52 6.47 1.29 -4.51
N LYS A 53 7.00 2.50 -4.62
CA LYS A 53 8.31 2.73 -5.26
C LYS A 53 9.39 1.99 -4.43
N PRO A 54 10.29 1.23 -5.05
CA PRO A 54 11.36 0.53 -4.33
C PRO A 54 12.27 1.55 -3.65
N ILE A 55 12.59 1.32 -2.38
CA ILE A 55 13.34 2.32 -1.58
C ILE A 55 14.83 2.31 -1.92
N LEU A 56 15.48 1.17 -2.18
CA LEU A 56 16.85 1.06 -2.73
C LEU A 56 17.14 -0.37 -3.21
N VAL A 57 17.02 -0.69 -4.50
CA VAL A 57 17.72 -1.78 -5.23
C VAL A 57 17.66 -1.46 -6.74
N SER A 58 18.78 -1.66 -7.44
CA SER A 58 18.98 -1.50 -8.88
C SER A 58 18.07 -2.38 -9.76
N GLN A 59 17.42 -1.72 -10.73
CA GLN A 59 16.85 -2.19 -12.01
C GLN A 59 15.87 -3.39 -12.05
N SER A 60 14.76 -3.11 -12.77
CA SER A 60 13.87 -4.00 -13.55
C SER A 60 13.09 -5.07 -12.78
N THR A 61 11.78 -5.22 -12.93
CA THR A 61 10.87 -4.93 -14.05
C THR A 61 9.59 -4.25 -13.55
N ALA A 62 9.06 -3.36 -14.38
CA ALA A 62 7.67 -2.96 -14.26
C ALA A 62 6.80 -4.15 -14.68
N ASP A 63 6.29 -4.91 -13.71
CA ASP A 63 5.16 -5.80 -13.98
C ASP A 63 3.87 -5.06 -13.69
N GLU A 64 3.43 -4.32 -14.70
CA GLU A 64 2.02 -4.06 -14.90
C GLU A 64 1.33 -5.36 -15.31
N THR A 65 0.84 -6.12 -14.34
CA THR A 65 -0.22 -7.09 -14.60
C THR A 65 -1.53 -6.56 -14.05
N ALA A 66 -2.16 -5.72 -14.87
CA ALA A 66 -3.58 -5.48 -14.79
C ALA A 66 -4.34 -6.73 -15.25
N GLY A 67 -5.28 -7.20 -14.44
CA GLY A 67 -6.44 -7.94 -14.91
C GLY A 67 -6.53 -9.41 -14.47
N ASN A 68 -7.35 -9.67 -13.46
CA ASN A 68 -8.43 -10.64 -13.67
C ASN A 68 -9.70 -10.12 -12.97
N ASP A 69 -10.62 -9.65 -13.81
CA ASP A 69 -11.94 -9.12 -13.46
C ASP A 69 -12.89 -10.29 -13.26
N HIS A 70 -13.08 -10.73 -12.02
CA HIS A 70 -14.27 -11.51 -11.68
C HIS A 70 -14.59 -11.52 -10.18
N PHE A 71 -15.19 -10.44 -9.66
CA PHE A 71 -16.27 -10.57 -8.66
C PHE A 71 -17.05 -9.26 -8.43
N THR A 72 -18.34 -9.44 -8.17
CA THR A 72 -19.47 -8.51 -8.17
C THR A 72 -19.57 -7.63 -6.92
N THR A 73 -19.08 -6.38 -6.98
CA THR A 73 -19.63 -5.12 -6.41
C THR A 73 -18.52 -4.05 -6.48
N ALA A 74 -18.73 -2.99 -7.25
CA ALA A 74 -17.68 -2.03 -7.54
C ALA A 74 -17.46 -1.06 -6.36
N PHE A 75 -16.37 -1.21 -5.62
CA PHE A 75 -15.91 -0.18 -4.68
C PHE A 75 -15.23 0.95 -5.46
N VAL A 76 -15.68 2.19 -5.22
CA VAL A 76 -15.11 3.40 -5.81
C VAL A 76 -14.06 3.95 -4.84
N CYS A 77 -12.85 4.24 -5.35
CA CYS A 77 -11.83 4.91 -4.56
C CYS A 77 -12.24 6.36 -4.27
N LEU A 78 -12.30 6.73 -2.98
CA LEU A 78 -12.67 8.07 -2.50
C LEU A 78 -11.52 8.74 -1.72
N CYS A 79 -10.26 8.43 -2.07
CA CYS A 79 -9.10 8.89 -1.30
C CYS A 79 -8.77 10.39 -1.40
N GLY A 80 -9.38 11.11 -2.35
CA GLY A 80 -9.18 12.56 -2.52
C GLY A 80 -7.82 12.98 -3.13
N ALA A 81 -6.93 12.04 -3.44
CA ALA A 81 -5.64 12.34 -4.09
C ALA A 81 -5.83 12.96 -5.48
N GLU A 82 -4.99 13.94 -5.85
CA GLU A 82 -5.05 14.57 -7.19
C GLU A 82 -4.76 13.56 -8.30
N THR A 83 -3.86 12.62 -8.03
CA THR A 83 -3.49 11.53 -8.94
C THR A 83 -4.31 10.25 -8.71
N CYS A 84 -5.52 10.38 -8.13
CA CYS A 84 -6.40 9.25 -7.87
C CYS A 84 -6.67 8.46 -9.15
N ARG A 85 -6.42 7.14 -9.10
CA ARG A 85 -6.52 6.27 -10.28
C ARG A 85 -7.95 5.89 -10.62
N SER A 86 -8.92 6.21 -9.76
CA SER A 86 -10.34 5.83 -9.87
C SER A 86 -10.56 4.33 -10.14
N ARG A 87 -9.55 3.49 -9.89
CA ARG A 87 -9.60 2.05 -10.10
C ARG A 87 -10.14 1.38 -8.85
N ARG A 88 -10.97 0.36 -9.09
CA ARG A 88 -11.64 -0.46 -8.09
C ARG A 88 -10.57 -1.25 -7.32
N LEU A 89 -10.59 -1.16 -6.00
CA LEU A 89 -9.72 -1.93 -5.10
C LEU A 89 -10.28 -3.34 -4.91
#